data_AF-A0A3B9J9Q2-F1
#
_entry.id   AF-A0A3B9J9Q2-F1
#
_cell.length_a   1.000
_cell.length_b   1.000
_cell.length_c   1.000
_cell.angle_alpha   90.00
_cell.angle_beta   90.00
_cell.angle_gamma   90.00
#
_symmetry.space_group_name_H-M   'P 1'
#
loop_
_entity.id
_entity.type
_entity.pdbx_description
1 polymer ?
#
loop_
_entity_poly.entity_id
_entity_poly.type
_entity_poly.pdbx_seq_one_letter_code
_entity_poly.pdbx_strand_id
1 'polypeptide(L)'
;MLGYNYARFGSIFEFGHRYQLTGPALPANYQNVSSVEYVLPNAFTYILRLPALSSEFPFVSVPWIKERMWPSFIRLPENYYYSEPTAGILFLVPLIGLTGLFLLRFFWLLLDGEIHFERRVEQQSTQFALSWLSYSLLAYVLIQLAILLVFISSSLRYLFDIAPALILLSSVFVAANLKNLAQKTYQERLLAFSWLFISGISALSGILIGLTGSNNHFANHNPQLFESLLNWFR
;
A
#
# COMPACT_ATOMS: atom_id res chain seq x y z
N MET A 1 22.23 -11.92 -12.95
CA MET A 1 20.77 -11.90 -13.22
C MET A 1 20.46 -11.60 -14.69
N LEU A 2 20.84 -10.44 -15.24
CA LEU A 2 20.49 -10.07 -16.63
C LEU A 2 21.01 -11.06 -17.70
N GLY A 3 22.27 -11.48 -17.61
CA GLY A 3 22.85 -12.45 -18.55
C GLY A 3 22.18 -13.84 -18.49
N TYR A 4 21.68 -14.24 -17.31
CA TYR A 4 20.90 -15.47 -17.16
C TYR A 4 19.55 -15.35 -17.87
N ASN A 5 18.83 -14.23 -17.69
CA ASN A 5 17.56 -13.99 -18.36
C ASN A 5 17.73 -13.98 -19.89
N TYR A 6 18.78 -13.32 -20.40
CA TYR A 6 19.08 -13.34 -21.83
C TYR A 6 19.36 -14.75 -22.34
N ALA A 7 20.21 -15.52 -21.65
CA ALA A 7 20.53 -16.90 -22.03
C ALA A 7 19.31 -17.83 -22.00
N ARG A 8 18.37 -17.62 -21.07
CA ARG A 8 17.18 -18.47 -20.91
C ARG A 8 16.00 -18.07 -21.78
N PHE A 9 15.80 -16.77 -22.00
CA PHE A 9 14.58 -16.21 -22.59
C PHE A 9 14.81 -15.33 -23.82
N GLY A 10 16.06 -15.10 -24.22
CA GLY A 10 16.40 -14.22 -25.34
C GLY A 10 16.18 -12.72 -25.07
N SER A 11 15.84 -12.35 -23.83
CA SER A 11 15.64 -10.97 -23.40
C SER A 11 16.07 -10.78 -21.95
N ILE A 12 16.77 -9.68 -21.67
CA ILE A 12 17.17 -9.32 -20.30
C ILE A 12 15.98 -8.87 -19.43
N PHE A 13 14.88 -8.43 -20.05
CA PHE A 13 13.65 -7.97 -19.40
C PHE A 13 12.56 -9.03 -19.35
N GLU A 14 12.83 -10.24 -19.84
CA GLU A 14 11.93 -11.37 -19.68
C GLU A 14 12.27 -12.11 -18.38
N PHE A 15 11.27 -12.24 -17.50
CA PHE A 15 11.40 -12.85 -16.17
C PHE A 15 10.63 -14.17 -16.06
N GLY A 16 10.27 -14.77 -17.19
CA GLY A 16 9.54 -16.03 -17.28
C GLY A 16 8.02 -15.86 -17.32
N HIS A 17 7.51 -14.63 -17.41
CA HIS A 17 6.08 -14.33 -17.39
C HIS A 17 5.38 -14.92 -18.62
N ARG A 18 6.02 -14.85 -19.81
CA ARG A 18 5.51 -15.49 -21.04
C ARG A 18 5.50 -17.03 -21.02
N TYR A 19 6.20 -17.64 -20.07
CA TYR A 19 6.38 -19.09 -19.98
C TYR A 19 5.55 -19.70 -18.84
N GLN A 20 4.67 -18.91 -18.22
CA GLN A 20 3.75 -19.40 -17.20
C GLN A 20 2.63 -20.23 -17.86
N LEU A 21 2.62 -21.53 -17.59
CA LEU A 21 1.59 -22.45 -18.05
C LEU A 21 0.30 -22.36 -17.20
N THR A 22 0.41 -21.80 -16.00
CA THR A 22 -0.66 -21.68 -15.01
C THR A 22 -0.69 -20.27 -14.45
N GLY A 23 -1.78 -19.56 -14.73
CA GLY A 23 -2.04 -18.19 -14.30
C GLY A 23 -3.36 -17.71 -14.87
N PRO A 24 -3.98 -16.63 -14.35
CA PRO A 24 -5.11 -16.00 -15.01
C PRO A 24 -4.72 -15.71 -16.45
N ALA A 25 -5.57 -16.13 -17.40
CA ALA A 25 -5.23 -16.22 -18.81
C ALA A 25 -4.55 -14.93 -19.30
N LEU A 26 -3.25 -15.00 -19.57
CA LEU A 26 -2.53 -13.88 -20.17
C LEU A 26 -3.24 -13.48 -21.46
N PRO A 27 -3.38 -12.17 -21.74
CA PRO A 27 -4.03 -11.75 -22.95
C PRO A 27 -3.28 -12.32 -24.15
N ALA A 28 -4.03 -12.71 -25.19
CA ALA A 28 -3.44 -13.25 -26.42
C ALA A 28 -2.37 -12.30 -27.01
N ASN A 29 -2.59 -10.99 -26.87
CA ASN A 29 -1.57 -9.98 -27.12
C ASN A 29 -0.84 -9.60 -25.81
N TYR A 30 0.43 -10.01 -25.69
CA TYR A 30 1.27 -9.70 -24.53
C TYR A 30 1.50 -8.20 -24.31
N GLN A 31 1.32 -7.35 -25.33
CA GLN A 31 1.38 -5.90 -25.16
C GLN A 31 0.31 -5.39 -24.18
N ASN A 32 -0.81 -6.13 -24.04
CA ASN A 32 -1.89 -5.77 -23.13
C ASN A 32 -1.57 -6.14 -21.67
N VAL A 33 -0.43 -6.77 -21.36
CA VAL A 33 0.00 -7.02 -19.98
C VAL A 33 0.29 -5.73 -19.23
N SER A 34 0.74 -4.69 -19.95
CA SER A 34 0.96 -3.37 -19.38
C SER A 34 0.30 -2.29 -20.23
N SER A 35 -0.61 -1.52 -19.65
CA SER A 35 -1.33 -0.45 -20.33
C SER A 35 -1.57 0.74 -19.41
N VAL A 36 -1.52 1.94 -19.98
CA VAL A 36 -1.89 3.18 -19.29
C VAL A 36 -3.38 3.20 -18.93
N GLU A 37 -4.21 2.47 -19.67
CA GLU A 37 -5.65 2.33 -19.39
C GLU A 37 -5.92 1.69 -18.02
N TYR A 38 -4.95 0.94 -17.47
CA TYR A 38 -5.07 0.30 -16.16
C TYR A 38 -4.76 1.26 -15.00
N VAL A 39 -4.20 2.45 -15.25
CA VAL A 39 -3.76 3.38 -14.20
C VAL A 39 -4.93 3.80 -13.32
N LEU A 40 -6.06 4.19 -13.91
CA LEU A 40 -7.24 4.61 -13.14
C LEU A 40 -7.83 3.46 -12.29
N PRO A 41 -8.15 2.28 -12.85
CA PRO A 41 -8.69 1.20 -12.04
C PRO A 41 -7.70 0.67 -10.99
N ASN A 42 -6.40 0.59 -11.30
CA ASN A 42 -5.39 0.19 -10.33
C ASN A 42 -5.20 1.24 -9.23
N ALA A 43 -5.16 2.54 -9.56
CA ALA A 43 -5.06 3.60 -8.56
C ALA A 43 -6.24 3.55 -7.60
N PHE A 44 -7.45 3.37 -8.12
CA PHE A 44 -8.63 3.18 -7.26
C PHE A 44 -8.50 1.95 -6.38
N THR A 45 -8.14 0.80 -6.95
CA THR A 45 -8.04 -0.46 -6.21
C THR A 45 -6.95 -0.44 -5.14
N TYR A 46 -5.76 0.08 -5.43
CA TYR A 46 -4.63 0.08 -4.49
C TYR A 46 -4.65 1.23 -3.49
N ILE A 47 -5.38 2.32 -3.74
CA ILE A 47 -5.37 3.49 -2.85
C ILE A 47 -6.71 3.62 -2.11
N LEU A 48 -7.83 3.53 -2.82
CA LEU A 48 -9.14 4.00 -2.34
C LEU A 48 -10.18 2.90 -2.12
N ARG A 49 -9.93 1.66 -2.55
CA ARG A 49 -10.91 0.59 -2.41
C ARG A 49 -11.12 0.23 -0.93
N LEU A 50 -12.36 0.26 -0.48
CA LEU A 50 -12.70 -0.06 0.90
C LEU A 50 -12.62 -1.59 1.14
N PRO A 51 -12.10 -2.03 2.29
CA PRO A 51 -12.33 -3.40 2.76
C PRO A 51 -13.79 -3.59 3.14
N ALA A 52 -14.26 -4.84 3.17
CA ALA A 52 -15.59 -5.16 3.68
C ALA A 52 -15.56 -5.18 5.21
N LEU A 53 -16.44 -4.40 5.83
CA LEU A 53 -16.63 -4.35 7.28
C LEU A 53 -17.84 -5.19 7.67
N SER A 54 -17.74 -5.87 8.81
CA SER A 54 -18.80 -6.70 9.39
C SER A 54 -18.93 -6.42 10.88
N SER A 55 -20.13 -6.54 11.43
CA SER A 55 -20.36 -6.53 12.87
C SER A 55 -19.95 -7.82 13.56
N GLU A 56 -19.70 -8.88 12.78
CA GLU A 56 -19.25 -10.18 13.26
C GLU A 56 -17.81 -10.45 12.83
N PHE A 57 -17.06 -11.17 13.66
CA PHE A 57 -15.72 -11.65 13.34
C PHE A 57 -15.71 -12.34 11.96
N PRO A 58 -14.78 -12.02 11.04
CA PRO A 58 -13.49 -11.34 11.23
C PRO A 58 -13.49 -9.80 11.27
N PHE A 59 -14.64 -9.13 11.35
CA PHE A 59 -14.86 -7.66 11.38
C PHE A 59 -14.36 -6.88 10.16
N VAL A 60 -13.22 -7.26 9.58
CA VAL A 60 -12.60 -6.70 8.38
C VAL A 60 -12.23 -7.86 7.46
N SER A 61 -12.63 -7.78 6.20
CA SER A 61 -12.29 -8.77 5.18
C SER A 61 -12.03 -8.12 3.83
N VAL A 62 -11.28 -8.81 2.97
CA VAL A 62 -10.99 -8.35 1.60
C VAL A 62 -11.69 -9.34 0.66
N PRO A 63 -12.89 -9.02 0.15
CA PRO A 63 -13.62 -9.92 -0.73
C PRO A 63 -13.04 -9.91 -2.15
N TRP A 64 -13.34 -10.95 -2.92
CA TRP A 64 -13.13 -10.99 -4.37
C TRP A 64 -13.86 -9.83 -5.04
N ILE A 65 -13.17 -9.11 -5.92
CA ILE A 65 -13.71 -7.91 -6.56
C ILE A 65 -14.72 -8.34 -7.62
N LYS A 66 -15.91 -7.74 -7.57
CA LYS A 66 -16.99 -7.96 -8.52
C LYS A 66 -17.19 -6.70 -9.36
N GLU A 67 -17.66 -6.88 -10.60
CA GLU A 67 -17.89 -5.76 -11.54
C GLU A 67 -18.79 -4.66 -10.95
N ARG A 68 -19.83 -5.05 -10.20
CA ARG A 68 -20.74 -4.12 -9.50
C ARG A 68 -20.09 -3.26 -8.40
N MET A 69 -18.87 -3.57 -7.98
CA MET A 69 -18.16 -2.84 -6.93
C MET A 69 -17.37 -1.64 -7.47
N TRP A 70 -17.39 -1.43 -8.78
CA TRP A 70 -16.68 -0.32 -9.41
C TRP A 70 -17.54 0.94 -9.43
N PRO A 71 -16.95 2.12 -9.14
CA PRO A 71 -17.65 3.38 -9.34
C PRO A 71 -18.06 3.56 -10.80
N SER A 72 -19.21 4.19 -11.03
CA SER A 72 -19.77 4.37 -12.39
C SER A 72 -18.87 5.15 -13.35
N PHE A 73 -17.93 5.93 -12.84
CA PHE A 73 -16.96 6.69 -13.64
C PHE A 73 -15.73 5.87 -14.07
N ILE A 74 -15.49 4.68 -13.50
CA ILE A 74 -14.37 3.82 -13.88
C ILE A 74 -14.87 2.80 -14.90
N ARG A 75 -14.41 2.93 -16.14
CA ARG A 75 -14.63 1.93 -17.18
C ARG A 75 -13.49 0.93 -17.17
N LEU A 76 -13.82 -0.35 -17.04
CA LEU A 76 -12.82 -1.41 -17.02
C LEU A 76 -12.39 -1.73 -18.45
N PRO A 77 -11.08 -1.70 -18.76
CA PRO A 77 -10.59 -2.20 -20.04
C PRO A 77 -10.89 -3.69 -20.21
N GLU A 78 -11.12 -4.13 -21.44
CA GLU A 78 -11.55 -5.52 -21.76
C GLU A 78 -10.59 -6.58 -21.21
N ASN A 79 -9.28 -6.31 -21.23
CA ASN A 79 -8.26 -7.24 -20.79
C ASN A 79 -7.87 -7.09 -19.31
N TYR A 80 -8.48 -6.16 -18.56
CA TYR A 80 -8.09 -5.90 -17.18
C TYR A 80 -8.54 -7.01 -16.23
N TYR A 81 -7.59 -7.60 -15.50
CA TYR A 81 -7.85 -8.71 -14.58
C TYR A 81 -7.99 -8.20 -13.15
N TYR A 82 -9.24 -8.09 -12.68
CA TYR A 82 -9.54 -7.48 -11.40
C TYR A 82 -10.03 -8.44 -10.32
N SER A 83 -10.27 -9.72 -10.61
CA SER A 83 -11.04 -10.57 -9.70
C SER A 83 -10.36 -10.82 -8.35
N GLU A 84 -9.04 -10.64 -8.24
CA GLU A 84 -8.33 -10.94 -7.00
C GLU A 84 -8.73 -10.04 -5.81
N PRO A 85 -8.79 -10.60 -4.59
CA PRO A 85 -9.04 -9.82 -3.39
C PRO A 85 -7.98 -8.75 -3.20
N THR A 86 -8.40 -7.49 -3.21
CA THR A 86 -7.53 -6.34 -2.97
C THR A 86 -8.32 -5.22 -2.31
N ALA A 87 -7.67 -4.47 -1.43
CA ALA A 87 -8.22 -3.26 -0.83
C ALA A 87 -7.16 -2.17 -0.79
N GLY A 88 -7.62 -0.93 -0.66
CA GLY A 88 -6.81 0.27 -0.74
C GLY A 88 -5.92 0.44 0.48
N ILE A 89 -4.66 0.81 0.23
CA ILE A 89 -3.64 0.95 1.26
C ILE A 89 -3.99 1.98 2.33
N LEU A 90 -4.78 3.01 1.99
CA LEU A 90 -5.22 4.01 2.96
C LEU A 90 -6.12 3.42 4.05
N PHE A 91 -6.86 2.35 3.73
CA PHE A 91 -7.76 1.68 4.66
C PHE A 91 -7.11 0.46 5.31
N LEU A 92 -6.24 -0.25 4.60
CA LEU A 92 -5.51 -1.40 5.16
C LEU A 92 -4.41 -0.96 6.12
N VAL A 93 -3.81 0.20 5.86
CA VAL A 93 -2.76 0.80 6.69
C VAL A 93 -3.17 2.24 6.99
N PRO A 94 -4.11 2.47 7.92
CA PRO A 94 -4.60 3.81 8.28
C PRO A 94 -3.49 4.82 8.62
N LEU A 95 -2.32 4.35 9.08
CA LEU A 95 -1.11 5.14 9.29
C LEU A 95 -0.68 5.94 8.06
N ILE A 96 -0.80 5.36 6.87
CA ILE A 96 -0.46 6.03 5.61
C ILE A 96 -1.46 7.16 5.33
N GLY A 97 -2.75 6.94 5.60
CA GLY A 97 -3.77 7.99 5.50
C GLY A 97 -3.51 9.16 6.44
N LEU A 98 -3.19 8.89 7.72
CA LEU A 98 -2.84 9.93 8.68
C LEU A 98 -1.58 10.71 8.24
N THR A 99 -0.56 10.00 7.75
CA THR A 99 0.66 10.61 7.24
C THR A 99 0.38 11.50 6.03
N GLY A 100 -0.55 11.11 5.15
CA GLY A 100 -1.04 11.96 4.06
C GLY A 100 -1.64 13.28 4.57
N LEU A 101 -2.44 13.25 5.63
CA LEU A 101 -2.97 14.46 6.26
C LEU A 101 -1.86 15.35 6.84
N PHE A 102 -0.84 14.74 7.46
CA PHE A 102 0.32 15.46 7.96
C PHE A 102 1.16 16.07 6.84
N LEU A 103 1.32 15.37 5.72
CA LEU A 103 1.96 15.92 4.52
C LEU A 103 1.20 17.12 3.97
N LEU A 104 -0.14 17.05 3.86
CA LEU A 104 -0.96 18.18 3.44
C LEU A 104 -0.78 19.39 4.37
N ARG A 105 -0.79 19.17 5.69
CA ARG A 105 -0.51 20.23 6.67
C ARG A 105 0.90 20.78 6.51
N PHE A 106 1.91 19.93 6.32
CA PHE A 106 3.29 20.36 6.10
C PHE A 106 3.41 21.28 4.88
N PHE A 107 2.80 20.91 3.76
CA PHE A 107 2.78 21.74 2.55
C PHE A 107 2.04 23.05 2.77
N TRP A 108 0.93 23.03 3.51
CA TRP A 108 0.21 24.25 3.87
C TRP A 108 1.10 25.22 4.66
N LEU A 109 1.74 24.74 5.74
CA LEU A 109 2.64 25.53 6.57
C LEU A 109 3.89 26.01 5.81
N LEU A 110 4.35 25.23 4.82
CA LEU A 110 5.44 25.61 3.93
C LEU A 110 5.03 26.78 3.03
N LEU A 111 3.82 26.74 2.46
CA LEU A 111 3.28 27.81 1.62
C LEU A 111 3.01 29.09 2.42
N ASP A 112 2.56 28.95 3.67
CA ASP A 112 2.35 30.07 4.60
C ASP A 112 3.67 30.68 5.12
N GLY A 113 4.82 30.06 4.82
CA GLY A 113 6.14 30.53 5.24
C GLY A 113 6.44 30.32 6.72
N GLU A 114 5.62 29.53 7.44
CA GLU A 114 5.84 29.23 8.85
C GLU A 114 7.03 28.26 9.04
N ILE A 115 7.29 27.41 8.05
CA ILE A 115 8.41 26.46 8.08
C ILE A 115 9.68 27.17 7.60
N HIS A 116 10.62 27.36 8.52
CA HIS A 116 11.94 27.89 8.23
C HIS A 116 12.93 26.73 8.14
N PHE A 117 13.57 26.56 6.97
CA PHE A 117 14.69 25.62 6.83
C PHE A 117 15.93 26.21 7.50
N GLU A 118 15.97 26.18 8.83
CA GLU A 118 17.19 26.50 9.55
C GLU A 118 18.26 25.47 9.21
N ARG A 119 19.34 25.93 8.59
CA ARG A 119 20.49 25.11 8.25
C ARG A 119 21.22 24.73 9.55
N ARG A 120 20.78 23.66 10.22
CA ARG A 120 21.49 23.12 11.40
C ARG A 120 22.85 22.60 10.97
N VAL A 121 23.88 23.39 11.23
CA VAL A 121 25.29 23.09 10.90
C VAL A 121 25.84 21.90 11.69
N GLU A 122 25.21 21.53 12.82
CA GLU A 122 25.80 20.60 13.81
C GLU A 122 25.41 19.11 13.69
N GLN A 123 24.51 18.71 12.77
CA GLN A 123 24.05 17.31 12.65
C GLN A 123 24.06 16.77 11.21
N GLN A 124 25.11 17.11 10.44
CA GLN A 124 25.18 16.80 9.01
C GLN A 124 25.10 15.30 8.67
N SER A 125 25.75 14.41 9.45
CA SER A 125 25.85 12.99 9.08
C SER A 125 24.53 12.22 9.23
N THR A 126 23.84 12.36 10.37
CA THR A 126 22.55 11.70 10.60
C THR A 126 21.44 12.26 9.71
N GLN A 127 21.40 13.57 9.51
CA GLN A 127 20.42 14.20 8.62
C GLN A 127 20.63 13.79 7.16
N PHE A 128 21.89 13.67 6.72
CA PHE A 128 22.22 13.17 5.39
C PHE A 128 21.73 11.72 5.21
N ALA A 129 22.01 10.84 6.17
CA ALA A 129 21.59 9.44 6.10
C ALA A 129 20.06 9.29 6.06
N LEU A 130 19.32 10.04 6.88
CA LEU A 130 17.85 10.01 6.89
C LEU A 130 17.24 10.59 5.60
N SER A 131 17.85 11.64 5.05
CA SER A 131 17.43 12.21 3.77
C SER A 131 17.65 11.21 2.63
N TRP A 132 18.83 10.59 2.57
CA TRP A 132 19.16 9.57 1.58
C TRP A 132 18.25 8.35 1.67
N LEU A 133 17.97 7.88 2.89
CA LEU A 133 17.00 6.82 3.14
C LEU A 133 15.62 7.22 2.63
N SER A 134 15.16 8.43 2.93
CA SER A 134 13.86 8.94 2.49
C SER A 134 13.75 9.00 0.97
N TYR A 135 14.77 9.52 0.28
CA TYR A 135 14.80 9.56 -1.18
C TYR A 135 14.84 8.16 -1.80
N SER A 136 15.59 7.24 -1.21
CA SER A 136 15.69 5.86 -1.67
C SER A 136 14.35 5.13 -1.51
N LEU A 137 13.68 5.28 -0.36
CA LEU A 137 12.36 4.72 -0.11
C LEU A 137 11.30 5.32 -1.03
N LEU A 138 11.32 6.64 -1.21
CA LEU A 138 10.40 7.32 -2.12
C LEU A 138 10.59 6.84 -3.56
N ALA A 139 11.84 6.76 -4.05
CA ALA A 139 12.14 6.24 -5.38
C ALA A 139 11.67 4.80 -5.54
N TYR A 140 11.93 3.93 -4.55
CA TYR A 140 11.45 2.55 -4.55
C TYR A 140 9.92 2.48 -4.65
N VAL A 141 9.21 3.22 -3.79
CA VAL A 141 7.74 3.26 -3.78
C VAL A 141 7.20 3.77 -5.11
N LEU A 142 7.75 4.86 -5.66
CA LEU A 142 7.28 5.44 -6.92
C LEU A 142 7.51 4.50 -8.11
N ILE A 143 8.66 3.84 -8.19
CA ILE A 143 8.97 2.88 -9.25
C ILE A 143 8.01 1.68 -9.16
N GLN A 144 7.83 1.11 -7.97
CA GLN A 144 6.93 -0.03 -7.78
C GLN A 144 5.49 0.36 -8.08
N LEU A 145 5.03 1.50 -7.57
CA LEU A 145 3.68 1.99 -7.82
C LEU A 145 3.46 2.23 -9.32
N ALA A 146 4.42 2.83 -10.03
CA ALA A 146 4.32 3.03 -11.48
C ALA A 146 4.14 1.71 -12.23
N ILE A 147 4.89 0.67 -11.85
CA ILE A 147 4.76 -0.68 -12.42
C ILE A 147 3.37 -1.25 -12.10
N LEU A 148 2.92 -1.20 -10.84
CA LEU A 148 1.62 -1.72 -10.43
C LEU A 148 0.45 -1.01 -11.11
N LEU A 149 0.55 0.30 -11.32
CA LEU A 149 -0.52 1.09 -11.94
C LEU A 149 -0.74 0.73 -13.40
N VAL A 150 0.32 0.39 -14.13
CA VAL A 150 0.20 -0.01 -15.54
C VAL A 150 0.02 -1.50 -15.72
N PHE A 151 0.04 -2.32 -14.67
CA PHE A 151 -0.04 -3.78 -14.79
C PHE A 151 -1.49 -4.26 -14.95
N ILE A 152 -1.70 -5.30 -15.75
CA ILE A 152 -3.02 -5.86 -16.10
C ILE A 152 -3.81 -6.39 -14.90
N SER A 153 -3.14 -6.71 -13.78
CA SER A 153 -3.75 -7.34 -12.61
C SER A 153 -3.56 -6.52 -11.34
N SER A 154 -4.60 -6.53 -10.50
CA SER A 154 -4.51 -5.99 -9.14
C SER A 154 -4.65 -7.09 -8.09
N SER A 155 -3.71 -7.16 -7.15
CA SER A 155 -3.72 -8.17 -6.06
C SER A 155 -3.24 -7.58 -4.75
N LEU A 156 -3.81 -8.03 -3.62
CA LEU A 156 -3.28 -7.73 -2.29
C LEU A 156 -1.80 -8.12 -2.15
N ARG A 157 -1.36 -9.17 -2.86
CA ARG A 157 0.04 -9.64 -2.81
C ARG A 157 1.02 -8.53 -3.19
N TYR A 158 0.75 -7.82 -4.27
CA TYR A 158 1.63 -6.78 -4.78
C TYR A 158 1.72 -5.58 -3.83
N LEU A 159 0.66 -5.34 -3.04
CA LEU A 159 0.66 -4.27 -2.06
C LEU A 159 1.63 -4.55 -0.89
N PHE A 160 1.90 -5.82 -0.58
CA PHE A 160 2.89 -6.19 0.44
C PHE A 160 4.33 -5.80 0.07
N ASP A 161 4.63 -5.63 -1.22
CA ASP A 161 5.96 -5.19 -1.66
C ASP A 161 6.19 -3.70 -1.34
N ILE A 162 5.13 -2.88 -1.40
CA ILE A 162 5.23 -1.42 -1.22
C ILE A 162 4.91 -1.00 0.22
N ALA A 163 3.99 -1.69 0.91
CA ALA A 163 3.49 -1.28 2.21
C ALA A 163 4.60 -1.08 3.28
N PRO A 164 5.59 -1.98 3.46
CA PRO A 164 6.66 -1.79 4.44
C PRO A 164 7.50 -0.55 4.15
N ALA A 165 7.81 -0.30 2.87
CA ALA A 165 8.57 0.88 2.46
C ALA A 165 7.79 2.17 2.72
N LEU A 166 6.48 2.18 2.46
CA LEU A 166 5.60 3.30 2.76
C LEU A 166 5.43 3.55 4.27
N ILE A 167 5.31 2.49 5.07
CA ILE A 167 5.25 2.59 6.54
C ILE A 167 6.55 3.19 7.09
N LEU A 168 7.70 2.73 6.61
CA LEU A 168 8.99 3.26 7.03
C LEU A 168 9.17 4.72 6.59
N LEU A 169 8.84 5.04 5.34
CA LEU A 169 8.87 6.41 4.83
C LEU A 169 7.96 7.34 5.64
N SER A 170 6.76 6.86 5.99
CA SER A 170 5.82 7.59 6.85
C SER A 170 6.40 7.84 8.23
N SER A 171 7.08 6.83 8.80
CA SER A 171 7.70 6.92 10.12
C SER A 171 8.85 7.91 10.14
N VAL A 172 9.72 7.87 9.12
CA VAL A 172 10.83 8.83 8.97
C VAL A 172 10.30 10.24 8.76
N PHE A 173 9.29 10.42 7.91
CA PHE A 173 8.69 11.73 7.67
C PHE A 173 8.13 12.36 8.96
N VAL A 174 7.32 11.60 9.71
CA VAL A 174 6.73 12.10 10.95
C VAL A 174 7.80 12.36 12.00
N ALA A 175 8.76 11.45 12.19
CA ALA A 175 9.85 11.64 13.14
C ALA A 175 10.69 12.90 12.83
N ALA A 176 10.97 13.17 11.55
CA ALA A 176 11.74 14.33 11.13
C ALA A 176 10.96 15.66 11.24
N ASN A 177 9.63 15.63 11.08
CA ASN A 177 8.82 16.84 10.92
C ASN A 177 7.81 17.07 12.04
N LEU A 178 7.73 16.21 13.07
CA LEU A 178 6.73 16.33 14.14
C LEU A 178 6.74 17.72 14.82
N LYS A 179 7.93 18.28 15.08
CA LYS A 179 8.08 19.61 15.66
C LYS A 179 7.68 20.72 14.70
N ASN A 180 7.94 20.57 13.41
CA ASN A 180 7.55 21.54 12.37
C ASN A 180 6.03 21.53 12.14
N LEU A 181 5.39 20.37 12.33
CA LEU A 181 3.94 20.20 12.24
C LEU A 181 3.19 20.77 13.45
N ALA A 182 3.86 21.03 14.57
CA ALA A 182 3.26 21.48 15.81
C ALA A 182 3.73 22.89 16.18
N GLN A 183 2.82 23.86 16.19
CA GLN A 183 3.14 25.22 16.65
C GLN A 183 3.27 25.32 18.18
N LYS A 184 2.67 24.36 18.91
CA LYS A 184 2.60 24.35 20.38
C LYS A 184 2.88 22.95 20.92
N THR A 185 3.45 22.86 22.13
CA THR A 185 3.83 21.58 22.76
C THR A 185 2.66 20.60 22.95
N TYR A 186 1.44 21.10 23.22
CA TYR A 186 0.27 20.20 23.32
C TYR A 186 -0.10 19.60 21.95
N GLN A 187 0.09 20.33 20.85
CA GLN A 187 -0.16 19.83 19.50
C GLN A 187 0.85 18.74 19.15
N GLU A 188 2.12 18.92 19.50
CA GLU A 188 3.18 17.91 19.30
C GLU A 188 2.81 16.59 19.99
N ARG A 189 2.42 16.66 21.27
CA ARG A 189 1.99 15.49 22.04
C ARG A 189 0.75 14.83 21.45
N LEU A 190 -0.23 15.62 21.01
CA LEU A 190 -1.44 15.10 20.38
C LEU A 190 -1.11 14.40 19.06
N LEU A 191 -0.31 15.01 18.18
CA LEU A 191 0.10 14.42 16.91
C LEU A 191 0.90 13.12 17.12
N ALA A 192 1.83 13.11 18.08
CA ALA A 192 2.59 11.92 18.44
C ALA A 192 1.68 10.80 18.96
N PHE A 193 0.74 11.14 19.86
CA PHE A 193 -0.23 10.18 20.39
C PHE A 193 -1.13 9.62 19.27
N SER A 194 -1.67 10.49 18.41
CA SER A 194 -2.48 10.07 17.27
C SER A 194 -1.69 9.15 16.33
N TRP A 195 -0.42 9.46 16.06
CA TRP A 195 0.43 8.63 15.21
C TRP A 195 0.67 7.25 15.82
N LEU A 196 1.01 7.18 17.12
CA LEU A 196 1.19 5.91 17.84
C LEU A 196 -0.11 5.09 17.88
N PHE A 197 -1.23 5.75 18.19
CA PHE A 197 -2.54 5.10 18.25
C PHE A 197 -2.95 4.52 16.89
N ILE A 198 -2.83 5.31 15.81
CA ILE A 198 -3.13 4.85 14.45
C ILE A 198 -2.13 3.78 13.96
N SER A 199 -0.88 3.83 14.41
CA SER A 199 0.09 2.74 14.16
C SER A 199 -0.38 1.43 14.78
N GLY A 200 -0.89 1.48 16.01
CA GLY A 200 -1.53 0.34 16.68
C GLY A 200 -2.73 -0.20 15.90
N ILE A 201 -3.62 0.68 15.42
CA ILE A 201 -4.76 0.28 14.58
C ILE A 201 -4.29 -0.36 13.26
N SER A 202 -3.22 0.16 12.66
CA SER A 202 -2.68 -0.39 11.41
C SER A 202 -2.09 -1.78 11.61
N ALA A 203 -1.38 -2.00 12.73
CA ALA A 203 -0.88 -3.32 13.10
C ALA A 203 -2.03 -4.31 13.35
N LEU A 204 -3.07 -3.89 14.09
CA LEU A 204 -4.28 -4.71 14.31
C LEU A 204 -5.00 -5.04 13.00
N SER A 205 -5.14 -4.05 12.11
CA SER A 205 -5.75 -4.24 10.78
C SER A 205 -4.97 -5.27 9.98
N GLY A 206 -3.64 -5.17 9.94
CA GLY A 206 -2.77 -6.15 9.28
C GLY A 206 -2.94 -7.58 9.84
N ILE A 207 -3.09 -7.73 11.16
CA ILE A 207 -3.36 -9.03 11.80
C ILE A 207 -4.74 -9.56 11.38
N LEU A 208 -5.79 -8.75 11.47
CA LEU A 208 -7.16 -9.16 11.11
C LEU A 208 -7.27 -9.57 9.63
N ILE A 209 -6.68 -8.77 8.74
CA ILE A 209 -6.62 -9.08 7.31
C ILE A 209 -5.77 -10.33 7.06
N GLY A 210 -4.69 -10.53 7.82
CA GLY A 210 -3.86 -11.73 7.74
C GLY A 210 -4.60 -13.01 8.11
N LEU A 211 -5.56 -12.94 9.04
CA LEU A 211 -6.40 -14.08 9.42
C LEU A 211 -7.34 -14.49 8.27
N THR A 212 -7.93 -13.55 7.54
CA THR A 212 -8.76 -13.88 6.37
C THR A 212 -7.90 -14.20 5.15
N GLY A 213 -6.86 -13.41 4.88
CA GLY A 213 -6.08 -13.48 3.65
C GLY A 213 -6.95 -13.35 2.37
N SER A 214 -6.36 -13.63 1.21
CA SER A 214 -7.10 -13.67 -0.06
C SER A 214 -7.92 -14.96 -0.24
N ASN A 215 -7.50 -16.05 0.41
CA ASN A 215 -8.07 -17.39 0.20
C ASN A 215 -8.64 -18.01 1.48
N ASN A 216 -8.90 -17.26 2.55
CA ASN A 216 -9.38 -17.81 3.83
C ASN A 216 -8.46 -18.92 4.36
N HIS A 217 -7.15 -18.77 4.20
CA HIS A 217 -6.17 -19.81 4.54
C HIS A 217 -6.29 -20.26 5.99
N PHE A 218 -6.51 -19.35 6.94
CA PHE A 218 -6.67 -19.69 8.35
C PHE A 218 -7.91 -20.55 8.60
N ALA A 219 -9.07 -20.15 8.07
CA ALA A 219 -10.31 -20.93 8.19
C ALA A 219 -10.19 -22.31 7.52
N ASN A 220 -9.54 -22.37 6.36
CA ASN A 220 -9.38 -23.62 5.60
C ASN A 220 -8.42 -24.61 6.26
N HIS A 221 -7.37 -24.15 6.95
CA HIS A 221 -6.35 -25.02 7.57
C HIS A 221 -6.58 -25.25 9.07
N ASN A 222 -7.29 -24.34 9.76
CA ASN A 222 -7.55 -24.42 11.20
C ASN A 222 -9.04 -24.17 11.51
N PRO A 223 -9.98 -24.95 10.94
CA PRO A 223 -11.40 -24.69 11.05
C PRO A 223 -11.91 -24.69 12.49
N GLN A 224 -11.41 -25.59 13.35
CA GLN A 224 -11.83 -25.66 14.76
C GLN A 224 -11.48 -24.38 15.55
N LEU A 225 -10.28 -23.82 15.31
CA LEU A 225 -9.84 -22.60 15.97
C LEU A 225 -10.61 -21.39 15.43
N PHE A 226 -10.88 -21.36 14.11
CA PHE A 226 -11.67 -20.32 13.50
C PHE A 226 -13.12 -20.30 14.04
N GLU A 227 -13.77 -21.46 14.16
CA GLU A 227 -15.09 -21.59 14.79
C GLU A 227 -15.07 -21.18 16.26
N SER A 228 -14.00 -21.51 16.99
CA SER A 228 -13.84 -21.08 18.39
C SER A 228 -13.74 -19.55 18.51
N LEU A 229 -13.01 -18.89 17.60
CA LEU A 229 -12.94 -17.44 17.54
C LEU A 229 -14.28 -16.81 17.14
N LEU A 230 -14.97 -17.39 16.15
CA LEU A 230 -16.32 -16.95 15.76
C LEU A 230 -17.28 -16.99 16.95
N ASN A 231 -17.28 -18.07 17.73
CA ASN A 231 -18.14 -18.21 18.91
C ASN A 231 -17.69 -17.32 20.07
N TRP A 232 -16.41 -17.01 20.20
CA TRP A 232 -15.90 -16.12 21.25
C TRP A 232 -16.34 -14.66 21.06
N PHE A 233 -16.49 -14.22 19.80
CA PHE A 233 -16.90 -12.86 19.45
C PHE A 233 -18.41 -12.68 19.23
N ARG A 234 -19.20 -13.74 19.34
CA ARG A 234 -20.67 -13.70 19.32
C ARG A 234 -21.23 -13.44 20.71
#